data_AF-A0A2V8E5L8-F1
#
_entry.id   AF-A0A2V8E5L8-F1
#
_cell.length_a   1.000
_cell.length_b   1.000
_cell.length_c   1.000
_cell.angle_alpha   90.00
_cell.angle_beta   90.00
_cell.angle_gamma   90.00
#
_symmetry.space_group_name_H-M   'P 1'
#
loop_
_entity.id
_entity.type
_entity.pdbx_description
1 polymer ?
#
loop_
_entity_poly.entity_id
_entity_poly.type
_entity_poly.pdbx_seq_one_letter_code
_entity_poly.pdbx_strand_id
1 'polypeptide(L)'
;SVTAREILEAIGVAVGRPARLIRVPNALALVAAAAGDLASRMTGRPLPLNWWRYCELSAEGFVCRLDRLRDRLGVVAAIDLEAGMRETAEWYRHEGWLK
;
A
#
# COMPACT_ATOMS: atom_id res chain seq x y z
N SER A 1 7.55 -1.85 -16.41
CA SER A 1 6.67 -0.97 -15.63
C SER A 1 6.50 -1.62 -14.28
N VAL A 2 6.57 -0.87 -13.17
CA VAL A 2 6.19 -1.39 -11.86
C VAL A 2 4.92 -0.66 -11.44
N THR A 3 3.86 -1.42 -11.29
CA THR A 3 2.50 -1.00 -10.93
C THR A 3 2.28 -1.26 -9.45
N ALA A 4 1.27 -0.60 -8.87
CA ALA A 4 0.85 -0.88 -7.50
C ALA A 4 0.55 -2.38 -7.26
N ARG A 5 0.08 -3.10 -8.29
CA ARG A 5 -0.10 -4.55 -8.25
C ARG A 5 1.23 -5.28 -8.10
N GLU A 6 2.20 -4.98 -8.95
CA GLU A 6 3.53 -5.62 -8.90
C GLU A 6 4.25 -5.36 -7.58
N ILE A 7 4.09 -4.16 -6.99
CA ILE A 7 4.60 -3.84 -5.65
C ILE A 7 3.94 -4.72 -4.59
N LEU A 8 2.60 -4.82 -4.59
CA LEU A 8 1.88 -5.64 -3.61
C LEU A 8 2.17 -7.13 -3.77
N GLU A 9 2.36 -7.60 -5.00
CA GLU A 9 2.78 -8.98 -5.29
C GLU A 9 4.21 -9.23 -4.80
N ALA A 10 5.14 -8.30 -5.04
CA ALA A 10 6.52 -8.39 -4.53
C ALA A 10 6.58 -8.40 -3.00
N ILE A 11 5.74 -7.61 -2.32
CA ILE A 11 5.60 -7.66 -0.86
C ILE A 11 5.12 -9.04 -0.42
N GLY A 12 4.09 -9.59 -1.07
CA GLY A 12 3.56 -10.91 -0.75
C GLY A 12 4.61 -12.02 -0.87
N VAL A 13 5.44 -11.96 -1.91
CA VAL A 13 6.58 -12.87 -2.11
C VAL A 13 7.63 -12.69 -1.01
N ALA A 14 8.08 -11.46 -0.74
CA ALA A 14 9.13 -11.17 0.25
C ALA A 14 8.73 -11.54 1.70
N VAL A 15 7.44 -11.37 2.02
CA VAL A 15 6.85 -11.73 3.32
C VAL A 15 6.52 -13.22 3.40
N GLY A 16 6.41 -13.93 2.27
CA GLY A 16 5.98 -15.34 2.23
C GLY A 16 4.49 -15.54 2.53
N ARG A 17 3.67 -14.49 2.38
CA ARG A 17 2.21 -14.54 2.60
C ARG A 17 1.49 -14.06 1.34
N PRO A 18 0.85 -14.95 0.56
CA PRO A 18 0.11 -14.54 -0.61
C PRO A 18 -1.09 -13.66 -0.18
N ALA A 19 -1.14 -12.43 -0.72
CA ALA A 19 -2.24 -11.50 -0.49
C ALA A 19 -3.22 -11.55 -1.66
N ARG A 20 -4.53 -11.63 -1.37
CA ARG A 20 -5.56 -11.57 -2.42
C ARG A 20 -5.87 -10.12 -2.74
N LEU A 21 -5.46 -9.68 -3.93
CA LEU A 21 -5.74 -8.34 -4.42
C LEU A 21 -7.17 -8.25 -4.97
N ILE A 22 -8.07 -7.66 -4.19
CA ILE A 22 -9.45 -7.37 -4.58
C ILE A 22 -9.58 -5.91 -5.02
N ARG A 23 -10.30 -5.66 -6.12
CA ARG A 23 -10.66 -4.30 -6.50
C ARG A 23 -11.90 -3.89 -5.71
N VAL A 24 -11.78 -2.83 -4.94
CA VAL A 24 -12.87 -2.26 -4.15
C VAL A 24 -13.41 -1.03 -4.89
N PRO A 25 -14.71 -0.97 -5.23
CA PRO A 25 -15.35 0.23 -5.74
C PRO A 25 -15.22 1.42 -4.77
N ASN A 26 -15.02 2.63 -5.31
CA ASN A 26 -14.87 3.84 -4.50
C ASN A 26 -16.06 4.06 -3.55
N ALA A 27 -17.28 3.76 -3.98
CA ALA A 27 -18.47 3.87 -3.13
C ALA A 27 -18.40 2.98 -1.88
N LEU A 28 -17.86 1.76 -2.00
CA LEU A 28 -17.68 0.87 -0.85
C LEU A 28 -16.56 1.35 0.06
N ALA A 29 -15.45 1.86 -0.51
CA ALA A 29 -14.37 2.46 0.28
C ALA A 29 -14.84 3.72 1.04
N LEU A 30 -15.72 4.54 0.43
CA LEU A 30 -16.33 5.71 1.04
C LEU A 30 -17.19 5.34 2.25
N VAL A 31 -18.08 4.35 2.09
CA VAL A 31 -18.92 3.85 3.18
C VAL A 31 -18.07 3.28 4.32
N ALA A 32 -17.04 2.50 3.98
CA ALA A 32 -16.14 1.93 4.97
C ALA A 32 -15.32 3.01 5.72
N ALA A 33 -14.92 4.08 5.05
CA ALA A 33 -14.25 5.22 5.67
C ALA A 33 -15.17 6.00 6.61
N ALA A 34 -16.43 6.25 6.21
CA ALA A 34 -17.43 6.90 7.06
C ALA A 34 -17.76 6.06 8.31
N ALA A 35 -17.90 4.74 8.15
CA ALA A 35 -18.06 3.82 9.27
C ALA A 35 -16.81 3.79 10.17
N GLY A 36 -15.62 3.86 9.57
CA GLY A 36 -14.34 3.95 10.28
C GLY A 36 -14.21 5.20 11.15
N ASP A 37 -14.64 6.36 10.66
CA ASP A 37 -14.68 7.61 11.43
C ASP A 37 -15.65 7.51 12.61
N LEU A 38 -16.85 6.97 12.38
CA LEU A 38 -17.85 6.79 13.43
C LEU A 38 -17.35 5.82 14.52
N ALA A 39 -16.79 4.69 14.12
CA ALA A 39 -16.23 3.71 15.05
C ALA A 39 -14.97 4.24 15.77
N SER A 40 -14.13 5.04 15.11
CA SER A 40 -12.96 5.67 15.75
C SER A 40 -13.40 6.68 16.82
N ARG A 41 -14.48 7.44 16.57
CA ARG A 41 -15.08 8.36 17.56
C ARG A 41 -15.67 7.61 18.76
N MET A 42 -16.27 6.44 18.54
CA MET A 42 -16.85 5.62 19.61
C MET A 42 -15.81 4.85 20.42
N THR A 43 -14.73 4.39 19.78
CA THR A 43 -13.69 3.55 20.42
C THR A 43 -12.46 4.32 20.88
N GLY A 44 -12.31 5.58 20.47
CA GLY A 44 -11.13 6.41 20.75
C GLY A 44 -9.85 5.94 20.06
N ARG A 45 -9.94 4.95 19.16
CA ARG A 45 -8.81 4.35 18.46
C ARG A 45 -8.90 4.64 16.96
N PRO A 46 -7.84 5.14 16.32
CA PRO A 46 -7.84 5.39 14.89
C PRO A 46 -7.92 4.05 14.14
N LEU A 47 -8.95 3.87 13.33
CA LEU A 47 -9.05 2.72 12.45
C LEU A 47 -8.15 2.88 11.21
N PRO A 48 -7.68 1.75 10.62
CA PRO A 48 -6.81 1.78 9.42
C PRO A 48 -7.44 2.49 8.22
N LEU A 49 -8.78 2.48 8.12
CA LEU A 49 -9.54 3.19 7.11
C LEU A 49 -10.41 4.25 7.77
N ASN A 50 -10.17 5.50 7.41
CA ASN A 50 -10.87 6.69 7.87
C ASN A 50 -11.03 7.67 6.70
N TRP A 51 -11.74 8.79 6.89
CA TRP A 51 -11.99 9.74 5.80
C TRP A 51 -10.71 10.27 5.14
N TRP A 52 -9.70 10.61 5.95
CA TRP A 52 -8.41 11.07 5.44
C TRP A 52 -7.72 10.04 4.55
N ARG A 53 -7.65 8.78 5.01
CA ARG A 53 -7.09 7.66 4.24
C ARG A 53 -7.87 7.40 2.95
N TYR A 54 -9.19 7.56 2.98
CA TYR A 54 -9.99 7.48 1.76
C TYR A 54 -9.65 8.59 0.77
N CYS A 55 -9.51 9.85 1.22
CA CYS A 55 -9.08 10.95 0.35
C CYS A 55 -7.69 10.70 -0.26
N GLU A 56 -6.75 10.17 0.53
CA GLU A 56 -5.41 9.80 0.06
C GLU A 56 -5.46 8.69 -0.99
N LEU A 57 -6.22 7.62 -0.74
CA LEU A 57 -6.34 6.46 -1.65
C LEU A 57 -7.16 6.77 -2.92
N SER A 58 -8.14 7.67 -2.82
CA SER A 58 -9.03 8.05 -3.94
C SER A 58 -8.46 9.17 -4.80
N ALA A 59 -7.41 9.87 -4.34
CA ALA A 59 -6.70 10.84 -5.14
C ALA A 59 -6.09 10.17 -6.39
N GLU A 60 -6.31 10.77 -7.56
CA GLU A 60 -5.84 10.24 -8.87
C GLU A 60 -4.32 10.00 -8.94
N GLY A 61 -3.55 10.60 -8.04
CA GLY A 61 -2.10 10.43 -7.90
C GLY A 61 -1.65 9.16 -7.17
N PHE A 62 -2.54 8.45 -6.47
CA PHE A 62 -2.17 7.28 -5.65
C PHE A 62 -2.00 5.99 -6.47
N VAL A 63 -2.30 6.01 -7.77
CA VAL A 63 -1.92 4.92 -8.65
C VAL A 63 -0.40 4.99 -8.84
N CYS A 64 0.33 4.15 -8.10
CA CYS A 64 1.77 3.95 -8.25
C CYS A 64 2.06 3.45 -9.67
N ARG A 65 2.10 4.37 -10.64
CA ARG A 65 2.60 4.18 -11.99
C ARG A 65 3.94 4.91 -12.04
N LEU A 66 5.01 4.16 -11.78
CA LEU A 66 6.37 4.69 -11.84
C LEU A 66 6.74 5.19 -13.26
N ASP A 67 5.93 4.85 -14.27
CA ASP A 67 6.12 5.27 -15.66
C ASP A 67 6.10 6.81 -15.81
N ARG A 68 5.16 7.53 -15.17
CA ARG A 68 5.11 9.01 -15.23
C ARG A 68 6.29 9.67 -14.52
N LEU A 69 6.87 8.99 -13.53
CA LEU A 69 8.02 9.48 -12.78
C LEU A 69 9.30 9.26 -13.60
N ARG A 70 9.44 8.09 -14.23
CA ARG A 70 10.62 7.73 -15.01
C ARG A 70 10.74 8.55 -16.29
N ASP A 71 9.63 8.73 -17.01
CA ASP A 71 9.59 9.48 -18.27
C ASP A 71 9.81 11.00 -18.07
N ARG A 72 9.54 11.53 -16.86
CA ARG A 72 9.76 12.95 -16.54
C ARG A 72 11.03 13.26 -15.75
N LEU A 73 11.53 12.35 -14.92
CA LEU A 73 12.63 12.61 -13.98
C LEU A 73 13.87 11.74 -14.21
N GLY A 74 13.86 10.81 -15.17
CA GLY A 74 15.05 10.02 -15.53
C GLY A 74 15.60 9.14 -14.39
N VAL A 75 14.82 8.93 -13.33
CA VAL A 75 15.26 8.19 -12.13
C VAL A 75 15.30 6.70 -12.46
N VAL A 76 16.51 6.15 -12.51
CA VAL A 76 16.75 4.70 -12.54
C VAL A 76 16.93 4.25 -11.09
N ALA A 77 16.04 3.39 -10.61
CA ALA A 77 16.19 2.79 -9.29
C ALA A 77 17.49 1.97 -9.26
N ALA A 78 18.37 2.25 -8.29
CA ALA A 78 19.68 1.58 -8.18
C ALA A 78 19.58 0.13 -7.69
N ILE A 79 18.45 -0.25 -7.09
CA ILE A 79 18.19 -1.57 -6.54
C ILE A 79 16.94 -2.12 -7.23
N ASP A 80 16.99 -3.39 -7.63
CA ASP A 80 15.84 -4.10 -8.18
C ASP A 80 14.72 -4.22 -7.14
N LEU A 81 13.46 -4.17 -7.59
CA LEU A 81 12.30 -4.20 -6.70
C LEU A 81 12.27 -5.45 -5.83
N GLU A 82 12.60 -6.62 -6.39
CA GLU A 82 12.58 -7.88 -5.65
C GLU A 82 13.66 -7.90 -4.57
N ALA A 83 14.87 -7.47 -4.95
CA ALA A 83 16.00 -7.38 -4.03
C ALA A 83 15.71 -6.43 -2.86
N GLY A 84 15.20 -5.22 -3.14
CA GLY A 84 14.87 -4.24 -2.11
C GLY A 84 13.72 -4.70 -1.20
N MET A 85 12.71 -5.37 -1.76
CA MET A 85 11.59 -5.90 -0.97
C MET A 85 12.04 -7.04 -0.05
N ARG A 86 12.93 -7.92 -0.52
CA ARG A 86 13.50 -9.01 0.28
C ARG A 86 14.34 -8.48 1.44
N GLU A 87 15.25 -7.55 1.17
CA GLU A 87 16.08 -6.91 2.21
C GLU A 87 15.22 -6.24 3.27
N THR A 88 14.19 -5.50 2.84
CA THR A 88 13.23 -4.87 3.76
C THR A 88 12.50 -5.92 4.60
N ALA A 89 11.99 -7.00 4.00
CA ALA A 89 11.29 -8.04 4.74
C ALA A 89 12.21 -8.78 5.73
N GLU A 90 13.48 -9.00 5.38
CA GLU A 90 14.50 -9.56 6.28
C GLU A 90 14.76 -8.63 7.47
N TRP A 91 14.88 -7.32 7.24
CA TRP A 91 15.00 -6.33 8.32
C TRP A 91 13.78 -6.33 9.25
N TYR A 92 12.55 -6.35 8.72
CA TYR A 92 11.34 -6.45 9.54
C TYR A 92 11.27 -7.75 10.37
N ARG A 93 11.81 -8.87 9.86
CA ARG A 93 11.92 -10.13 10.62
C ARG A 93 12.97 -10.02 11.73
N HIS A 94 14.11 -9.39 11.45
CA HIS A 94 15.16 -9.16 12.43
C HIS A 94 14.67 -8.32 13.63
N GLU A 95 13.91 -7.26 13.36
CA GLU A 95 13.31 -6.39 14.39
C GLU A 95 12.11 -7.05 15.12
N GLY A 96 11.71 -8.26 14.73
CA GLY A 96 10.58 -8.97 15.31
C GLY A 96 9.20 -8.38 14.96
N TRP A 97 9.14 -7.46 13.98
CA TRP A 97 7.91 -6.83 13.52
C TRP A 97 7.15 -7.71 12.52
N LEU A 98 7.88 -8.57 11.81
CA LEU A 98 7.32 -9.59 10.94
C LEU A 98 7.65 -10.99 11.49
N LYS A 99 6.62 -11.82 11.65
CA LYS A 99 6.72 -13.21 12.10
C LYS A 99 6.67 -14.17 10.92
#